data_AF-A0A9D8BM77-F1
#
_entry.id   AF-A0A9D8BM77-F1
#
_cell.length_a   1.000
_cell.length_b   1.000
_cell.length_c   1.000
_cell.angle_alpha   90.00
_cell.angle_beta   90.00
_cell.angle_gamma   90.00
#
_symmetry.space_group_name_H-M   'P 1'
#
loop_
_entity.id
_entity.type
_entity.pdbx_description
1 polymer ?
#
loop_
_entity_poly.entity_id
_entity_poly.type
_entity_poly.pdbx_seq_one_letter_code
_entity_poly.pdbx_strand_id
1 'polypeptide(L)'
;MRIIFARLCFCAACVICLCPSVSIATEIGRGPTYSVIELTFRGPAQSQHDTPARDIDFWVRFQHESGSLEYKIHGFWDGDGKGGSSGDVFVVRFCPTKPGRWNLAEVQANVQALVGQRQGDHAFATISALPGFWIADPDSPGRRWHMRSDGSHQYIMGNTHYTFLTGRQSDDMPSGNNIADAVIG
;
A
#
# COMPACT_ATOMS: atom_id res chain seq x y z
N MET A 1 -1.97 -87.08 6.33
CA MET A 1 -1.57 -86.39 5.08
C MET A 1 -1.53 -84.90 5.39
N ARG A 2 -0.34 -84.29 5.38
CA ARG A 2 -0.09 -82.90 5.81
C ARG A 2 -0.57 -81.91 4.76
N ILE A 3 -1.34 -80.89 5.16
CA ILE A 3 -1.59 -79.70 4.32
C ILE A 3 -1.31 -78.46 5.18
N ILE A 4 -0.32 -77.69 4.74
CA ILE A 4 0.18 -76.44 5.32
C ILE A 4 -0.66 -75.30 4.71
N PHE A 5 -1.34 -74.50 5.54
CA PHE A 5 -1.96 -73.24 5.09
C PHE A 5 -1.07 -72.06 5.50
N ALA A 6 -0.44 -71.44 4.48
CA ALA A 6 0.35 -70.23 4.61
C ALA A 6 -0.56 -69.02 4.84
N ARG A 7 -0.27 -68.23 5.88
CA ARG A 7 -0.86 -66.91 6.11
C ARG A 7 -0.23 -65.91 5.14
N LEU A 8 -1.03 -65.42 4.19
CA LEU A 8 -0.68 -64.29 3.33
C LEU A 8 -0.96 -62.99 4.10
N CYS A 9 0.10 -62.31 4.55
CA CYS A 9 0.02 -60.93 5.03
C CYS A 9 -0.11 -60.00 3.82
N PHE A 10 -1.29 -59.44 3.60
CA PHE A 10 -1.53 -58.41 2.60
C PHE A 10 -1.20 -57.04 3.21
N CYS A 11 0.03 -56.56 3.02
CA CYS A 11 0.39 -55.18 3.32
C CYS A 11 -0.20 -54.27 2.23
N ALA A 12 -1.34 -53.64 2.51
CA ALA A 12 -1.87 -52.57 1.69
C ALA A 12 -0.99 -51.32 1.87
N ALA A 13 -0.04 -51.12 0.94
CA ALA A 13 0.71 -49.87 0.83
C ALA A 13 -0.24 -48.77 0.31
N CYS A 14 -0.76 -47.96 1.23
CA CYS A 14 -1.51 -46.75 0.91
C CYS A 14 -0.53 -45.72 0.35
N VAL A 15 -0.43 -45.63 -0.99
CA VAL A 15 0.32 -44.57 -1.68
C VAL A 15 -0.45 -43.26 -1.46
N ILE A 16 -0.05 -42.51 -0.44
CA ILE A 16 -0.52 -41.14 -0.21
C ILE A 16 0.04 -40.29 -1.35
N CYS A 17 -0.77 -40.08 -2.37
CA CYS A 17 -0.49 -39.16 -3.46
C CYS A 17 -0.53 -37.73 -2.88
N LEU A 18 0.64 -37.20 -2.54
CA LEU A 18 0.83 -35.78 -2.20
C LEU A 18 0.55 -34.95 -3.46
N CYS A 19 -0.72 -34.67 -3.72
CA CYS A 19 -1.11 -33.63 -4.66
C CYS A 19 -0.65 -32.29 -4.07
N PRO A 20 0.28 -31.55 -4.70
CA PRO A 20 0.59 -30.21 -4.24
C PRO A 20 -0.68 -29.38 -4.38
N SER A 21 -1.22 -28.93 -3.24
CA SER A 21 -2.32 -27.97 -3.21
C SER A 21 -1.83 -26.70 -3.90
N VAL A 22 -2.26 -26.48 -5.14
CA VAL A 22 -2.08 -25.20 -5.81
C VAL A 22 -2.92 -24.21 -5.01
N SER A 23 -2.27 -23.45 -4.14
CA SER A 23 -2.91 -22.34 -3.44
C SER A 23 -3.35 -21.34 -4.51
N ILE A 24 -4.66 -21.16 -4.67
CA ILE A 24 -5.17 -20.08 -5.50
C ILE A 24 -4.74 -18.78 -4.83
N ALA A 25 -4.04 -17.96 -5.59
CA ALA A 25 -3.69 -16.60 -5.22
C ALA A 25 -4.97 -15.77 -4.99
N THR A 26 -5.10 -15.16 -3.81
CA THR A 26 -6.27 -14.35 -3.44
C THR A 26 -6.00 -12.88 -3.72
N GLU A 27 -6.85 -12.26 -4.56
CA GLU A 27 -6.80 -10.84 -4.85
C GLU A 27 -7.16 -10.01 -3.60
N ILE A 28 -6.31 -9.04 -3.22
CA ILE A 28 -6.54 -8.12 -2.08
C ILE A 28 -7.09 -6.76 -2.52
N GLY A 29 -7.03 -6.46 -3.81
CA GLY A 29 -7.47 -5.18 -4.32
C GLY A 29 -7.30 -5.09 -5.83
N ARG A 30 -8.07 -4.19 -6.43
CA ARG A 30 -8.08 -3.96 -7.87
C ARG A 30 -8.30 -2.50 -8.16
N GLY A 31 -7.57 -1.98 -9.15
CA GLY A 31 -7.74 -0.61 -9.57
C GLY A 31 -7.00 -0.29 -10.86
N PRO A 32 -7.32 0.84 -11.50
CA PRO A 32 -6.59 1.32 -12.66
C PRO A 32 -5.16 1.75 -12.29
N THR A 33 -4.22 1.64 -13.24
CA THR A 33 -2.89 2.25 -13.11
C THR A 33 -3.01 3.75 -12.85
N TYR A 34 -2.06 4.29 -12.08
CA TYR A 34 -2.04 5.69 -11.64
C TYR A 34 -3.25 6.11 -10.78
N SER A 35 -4.01 5.15 -10.25
CA SER A 35 -5.04 5.35 -9.23
C SER A 35 -4.63 4.69 -7.91
N VAL A 36 -5.40 4.91 -6.85
CA VAL A 36 -5.11 4.38 -5.51
C VAL A 36 -5.88 3.09 -5.29
N ILE A 37 -5.15 2.03 -4.96
CA ILE A 37 -5.67 0.81 -4.33
C ILE A 37 -5.36 0.92 -2.84
N GLU A 38 -6.38 1.01 -2.01
CA GLU A 38 -6.24 1.12 -0.57
C GLU A 38 -6.33 -0.26 0.09
N LEU A 39 -5.42 -0.54 1.01
CA LEU A 39 -5.33 -1.80 1.73
C LEU A 39 -5.35 -1.52 3.23
N THR A 40 -6.17 -2.27 3.95
CA THR A 40 -6.37 -2.08 5.37
C THR A 40 -5.72 -3.22 6.16
N PHE A 41 -5.04 -2.87 7.24
CA PHE A 41 -4.37 -3.77 8.16
C PHE A 41 -4.85 -3.49 9.59
N ARG A 42 -4.75 -4.50 10.45
CA ARG A 42 -5.08 -4.40 11.87
C ARG A 42 -3.82 -4.43 12.70
N GLY A 43 -3.54 -3.33 13.39
CA GLY A 43 -2.38 -3.17 14.26
C GLY A 43 -2.77 -3.14 15.74
N PRO A 44 -1.90 -2.61 16.63
CA PRO A 44 -2.31 -2.29 17.99
C PRO A 44 -3.34 -1.15 17.98
N ALA A 45 -4.23 -1.13 18.97
CA ALA A 45 -5.09 0.03 19.20
C ALA A 45 -4.21 1.23 19.60
N GLN A 46 -4.50 2.38 18.99
CA GLN A 46 -3.84 3.66 19.23
C GLN A 46 -4.89 4.75 19.42
N SER A 47 -4.46 5.90 19.93
CA SER A 47 -5.25 7.10 20.16
C SER A 47 -4.46 8.34 19.74
N GLN A 48 -5.13 9.50 19.74
CA GLN A 48 -4.49 10.80 19.52
C GLN A 48 -3.36 11.15 20.51
N HIS A 49 -3.27 10.46 21.64
CA HIS A 49 -2.21 10.66 22.63
C HIS A 49 -0.96 9.83 22.35
N ASP A 50 -1.06 8.84 21.45
CA ASP A 50 0.05 8.04 20.98
C ASP A 50 0.75 8.71 19.80
N THR A 51 1.93 8.20 19.44
CA THR A 51 2.72 8.71 18.31
C THR A 51 3.00 7.64 17.24
N PRO A 52 1.97 6.95 16.70
CA PRO A 52 2.16 5.81 15.80
C PRO A 52 2.89 6.17 14.51
N ALA A 53 2.72 7.41 14.00
CA ALA A 53 3.44 7.88 12.83
C ALA A 53 4.97 7.97 13.03
N ARG A 54 5.43 8.07 14.29
CA ARG A 54 6.86 8.07 14.64
C ARG A 54 7.32 6.69 15.12
N ASP A 55 6.50 6.02 15.93
CA ASP A 55 6.91 4.87 16.73
C ASP A 55 6.63 3.52 16.04
N ILE A 56 5.74 3.48 15.06
CA ILE A 56 5.41 2.27 14.32
C ILE A 56 5.97 2.37 12.90
N ASP A 57 7.08 1.68 12.68
CA ASP A 57 7.59 1.44 11.32
C ASP A 57 6.79 0.29 10.71
N PHE A 58 6.00 0.60 9.68
CA PHE A 58 5.15 -0.34 8.96
C PHE A 58 5.25 -0.07 7.47
N TRP A 59 5.62 -1.10 6.70
CA TRP A 59 5.65 -1.01 5.25
C TRP A 59 5.34 -2.36 4.60
N VAL A 60 4.96 -2.28 3.33
CA VAL A 60 4.74 -3.44 2.47
C VAL A 60 5.57 -3.34 1.22
N ARG A 61 5.82 -4.51 0.61
CA ARG A 61 6.52 -4.60 -0.66
C ARG A 61 5.64 -5.24 -1.71
N PHE A 62 5.42 -4.53 -2.80
CA PHE A 62 4.76 -5.03 -3.99
C PHE A 62 5.76 -5.34 -5.09
N GLN A 63 5.63 -6.49 -5.73
CA GLN A 63 6.43 -6.86 -6.89
C GLN A 63 5.52 -7.18 -8.08
N HIS A 64 5.76 -6.53 -9.21
CA HIS A 64 5.03 -6.82 -10.43
C HIS A 64 5.35 -8.22 -10.95
N GLU A 65 4.39 -8.92 -11.54
CA GLU A 65 4.54 -10.29 -12.04
C GLU A 65 5.63 -10.45 -13.10
N SER A 66 5.99 -9.37 -13.81
CA SER A 66 7.12 -9.38 -14.75
C SER A 66 8.50 -9.35 -14.08
N GLY A 67 8.58 -9.20 -12.76
CA GLY A 67 9.83 -9.09 -11.99
C GLY A 67 10.60 -7.78 -12.17
N SER A 68 10.16 -6.90 -13.08
CA SER A 68 10.88 -5.68 -13.46
C SER A 68 10.67 -4.49 -12.54
N LEU A 69 9.62 -4.51 -11.72
CA LEU A 69 9.24 -3.41 -10.84
C LEU A 69 8.93 -3.95 -9.45
N GLU A 70 9.45 -3.24 -8.45
CA GLU A 70 9.20 -3.48 -7.05
C GLU A 70 9.02 -2.14 -6.33
N TYR A 71 8.02 -2.07 -5.45
CA TYR A 71 7.72 -0.89 -4.66
C TYR A 71 7.66 -1.24 -3.17
N LYS A 72 8.47 -0.55 -2.38
CA LYS A 72 8.32 -0.47 -0.92
C LYS A 72 7.43 0.72 -0.59
N ILE A 73 6.36 0.48 0.15
CA ILE A 73 5.34 1.49 0.46
C ILE A 73 5.11 1.50 1.96
N HIS A 74 5.30 2.65 2.58
CA HIS A 74 5.01 2.83 4.00
C HIS A 74 3.51 2.96 4.22
N GLY A 75 3.02 2.28 5.26
CA GLY A 75 1.67 2.47 5.75
C GLY A 75 1.61 3.56 6.81
N PHE A 76 0.40 3.92 7.21
CA PHE A 76 0.14 4.89 8.27
C PHE A 76 -1.04 4.44 9.13
N TRP A 77 -1.12 4.95 10.35
CA TRP A 77 -2.27 4.74 11.24
C TRP A 77 -3.43 5.66 10.83
N ASP A 78 -4.63 5.12 10.73
CA ASP A 78 -5.83 5.80 10.25
C ASP A 78 -6.99 5.74 11.27
N GLY A 79 -6.65 5.65 12.56
CA GLY A 79 -7.65 5.62 13.63
C GLY A 79 -8.54 4.38 13.56
N ASP A 80 -9.85 4.60 13.44
CA ASP A 80 -10.87 3.57 13.23
C ASP A 80 -11.19 3.31 11.74
N GLY A 81 -10.50 3.99 10.82
CA GLY A 81 -10.75 3.96 9.38
C GLY A 81 -12.00 4.72 8.94
N LYS A 82 -12.60 5.53 9.83
CA LYS A 82 -13.83 6.32 9.59
C LYS A 82 -13.69 7.77 10.04
N GLY A 83 -12.47 8.24 10.26
CA GLY A 83 -12.16 9.58 10.73
C GLY A 83 -12.19 9.74 12.26
N GLY A 84 -12.35 8.65 13.02
CA GLY A 84 -12.21 8.64 14.46
C GLY A 84 -10.75 8.78 14.90
N SER A 85 -10.51 9.42 16.05
CA SER A 85 -9.16 9.68 16.58
C SER A 85 -8.61 8.56 17.46
N SER A 86 -9.21 7.37 17.42
CA SER A 86 -8.77 6.18 18.16
C SER A 86 -9.19 4.92 17.42
N GLY A 87 -8.30 3.93 17.38
CA GLY A 87 -8.54 2.66 16.72
C GLY A 87 -7.26 1.95 16.34
N ASP A 88 -7.40 0.82 15.66
CA ASP A 88 -6.33 -0.12 15.33
C ASP A 88 -6.16 -0.30 13.81
N VAL A 89 -6.67 0.65 13.03
CA VAL A 89 -6.63 0.60 11.57
C VAL A 89 -5.33 1.21 11.06
N PHE A 90 -4.63 0.44 10.24
CA PHE A 90 -3.46 0.89 9.48
C PHE A 90 -3.75 0.75 8.00
N VAL A 91 -3.27 1.69 7.20
CA VAL A 91 -3.59 1.77 5.78
C VAL A 91 -2.32 1.84 4.95
N VAL A 92 -2.30 1.10 3.85
CA VAL A 92 -1.36 1.32 2.74
C VAL A 92 -2.15 1.77 1.52
N ARG A 93 -1.70 2.86 0.91
CA ARG A 93 -2.21 3.34 -0.38
C ARG A 93 -1.22 2.99 -1.48
N PHE A 94 -1.56 1.99 -2.27
CA PHE A 94 -0.75 1.52 -3.37
C PHE A 94 -1.21 2.15 -4.70
N CYS A 95 -0.28 2.77 -5.43
CA CYS A 95 -0.52 3.30 -6.77
C CYS A 95 0.27 2.50 -7.82
N PRO A 96 -0.34 1.50 -8.49
CA PRO A 96 0.35 0.73 -9.52
C PRO A 96 0.63 1.59 -10.76
N THR A 97 1.82 1.45 -11.33
CA THR A 97 2.26 2.19 -12.54
C THR A 97 2.30 1.32 -13.80
N LYS A 98 2.08 0.02 -13.64
CA LYS A 98 2.10 -0.98 -14.72
C LYS A 98 0.86 -1.88 -14.59
N PRO A 99 0.12 -2.14 -15.68
CA PRO A 99 -0.99 -3.08 -15.66
C PRO A 99 -0.49 -4.50 -15.43
N GLY A 100 -1.32 -5.32 -14.77
CA GLY A 100 -1.00 -6.70 -14.45
C GLY A 100 -1.07 -6.99 -12.95
N ARG A 101 -0.62 -8.18 -12.59
CA ARG A 101 -0.61 -8.64 -11.19
C ARG A 101 0.58 -8.05 -10.42
N TRP A 102 0.29 -7.52 -9.23
CA TRP A 102 1.27 -7.05 -8.26
C TRP A 102 1.20 -7.89 -7.00
N ASN A 103 2.20 -8.74 -6.79
CA ASN A 103 2.29 -9.61 -5.63
C ASN A 103 2.67 -8.80 -4.40
N LEU A 104 1.93 -8.99 -3.30
CA LEU A 104 2.33 -8.54 -1.98
C LEU A 104 3.48 -9.44 -1.51
N ALA A 105 4.71 -9.09 -1.82
CA ALA A 105 5.89 -9.89 -1.51
C ALA A 105 6.16 -9.92 0.00
N GLU A 106 5.99 -8.79 0.69
CA GLU A 106 6.34 -8.67 2.10
C GLU A 106 5.45 -7.68 2.84
N VAL A 107 5.22 -7.95 4.12
CA VAL A 107 4.54 -7.06 5.08
C VAL A 107 5.42 -7.05 6.32
N GLN A 108 6.06 -5.93 6.61
CA GLN A 108 7.02 -5.79 7.70
C GLN A 108 6.61 -4.66 8.62
N ALA A 109 6.75 -4.90 9.91
CA ALA A 109 6.56 -3.89 10.93
C ALA A 109 7.46 -4.15 12.15
N ASN A 110 7.65 -3.13 12.98
CA ASN A 110 8.26 -3.29 14.31
C ASN A 110 7.26 -3.72 15.40
N VAL A 111 5.97 -3.89 15.06
CA VAL A 111 4.91 -4.37 15.97
C VAL A 111 4.31 -5.69 15.47
N GLN A 112 4.22 -6.67 16.37
CA GLN A 112 3.87 -8.05 16.02
C GLN A 112 2.49 -8.20 15.35
N ALA A 113 1.52 -7.35 15.68
CA ALA A 113 0.17 -7.40 15.12
C ALA A 113 0.13 -7.19 13.59
N LEU A 114 1.12 -6.49 13.03
CA LEU A 114 1.19 -6.17 11.60
C LEU A 114 2.15 -7.08 10.83
N VAL A 115 3.14 -7.69 11.50
CA VAL A 115 4.18 -8.51 10.83
C VAL A 115 3.56 -9.65 10.04
N GLY A 116 3.84 -9.69 8.73
CA GLY A 116 3.40 -10.76 7.84
C GLY A 116 1.89 -10.85 7.62
N GLN A 117 1.10 -9.88 8.08
CA GLN A 117 -0.36 -9.91 7.96
C GLN A 117 -0.79 -9.91 6.48
N ARG A 118 -1.71 -10.81 6.10
CA ARG A 118 -2.18 -10.98 4.72
C ARG A 118 -3.69 -11.22 4.69
N GLN A 119 -4.40 -10.48 3.85
CA GLN A 119 -5.81 -10.74 3.48
C GLN A 119 -5.92 -11.47 2.11
N GLY A 120 -4.77 -11.66 1.48
CA GLY A 120 -4.54 -12.28 0.18
C GLY A 120 -3.10 -11.99 -0.23
N ASP A 121 -2.76 -12.19 -1.51
CA ASP A 121 -1.38 -12.22 -1.97
C ASP A 121 -1.07 -11.29 -3.14
N HIS A 122 -2.07 -10.67 -3.77
CA HIS A 122 -1.81 -9.74 -4.88
C HIS A 122 -2.90 -8.70 -5.10
N ALA A 123 -2.48 -7.53 -5.57
CA ALA A 123 -3.38 -6.54 -6.16
C ALA A 123 -3.35 -6.66 -7.70
N PHE A 124 -4.46 -6.35 -8.37
CA PHE A 124 -4.54 -6.38 -9.83
C PHE A 124 -4.70 -4.96 -10.39
N ALA A 125 -3.76 -4.55 -11.24
CA ALA A 125 -3.77 -3.25 -11.89
C ALA A 125 -4.36 -3.36 -13.31
N THR A 126 -5.44 -2.64 -13.59
CA THR A 126 -5.98 -2.52 -14.95
C THR A 126 -5.38 -1.33 -15.69
N ILE A 127 -5.44 -1.33 -17.01
CA ILE A 127 -5.08 -0.15 -17.81
C ILE A 127 -5.99 1.01 -17.42
N SER A 128 -5.42 2.23 -17.36
CA SER A 128 -6.17 3.46 -17.11
C SER A 128 -6.02 4.44 -18.27
N ALA A 129 -6.94 5.40 -18.35
CA ALA A 129 -6.83 6.57 -19.22
C ALA A 129 -6.16 7.76 -18.50
N LEU A 130 -5.67 7.57 -17.28
CA LEU A 130 -5.00 8.62 -16.54
C LEU A 130 -3.60 8.83 -17.14
N PRO A 131 -3.17 10.09 -17.34
CA PRO A 131 -1.86 10.38 -17.94
C PRO A 131 -0.69 9.99 -17.02
N GLY A 132 -0.97 9.69 -15.75
CA GLY A 132 0.02 9.33 -14.75
C GLY A 132 0.81 10.51 -14.21
N PHE A 133 1.99 10.21 -13.66
CA PHE A 133 2.83 11.18 -12.97
C PHE A 133 3.54 12.11 -13.95
N TRP A 134 3.87 13.30 -13.46
CA TRP A 134 4.84 14.17 -14.11
C TRP A 134 6.24 13.60 -13.95
N ILE A 135 6.96 13.50 -15.05
CA ILE A 135 8.34 13.04 -15.11
C ILE A 135 9.15 14.00 -15.96
N ALA A 136 10.43 14.15 -15.65
CA ALA A 136 11.34 14.92 -16.50
C ALA A 136 11.43 14.24 -17.87
N ASP A 137 11.24 15.01 -18.93
CA ASP A 137 11.34 14.51 -20.29
C ASP A 137 12.81 14.20 -20.62
N PRO A 138 13.16 12.91 -20.86
CA PRO A 138 14.55 12.50 -21.10
C PRO A 138 15.08 13.00 -22.45
N ASP A 139 14.21 13.27 -23.42
CA ASP A 139 14.58 13.70 -24.77
C ASP A 139 14.69 15.23 -24.87
N SER A 140 14.23 15.94 -23.84
CA SER A 140 14.30 17.38 -23.79
C SER A 140 15.72 17.90 -23.48
N PRO A 141 16.21 18.97 -24.15
CA PRO A 141 17.55 19.51 -23.91
C PRO A 141 17.78 19.91 -22.45
N GLY A 142 18.70 19.18 -21.80
CA GLY A 142 19.02 19.37 -20.39
C GLY A 142 17.93 18.93 -19.41
N ARG A 143 16.95 18.12 -19.84
CA ARG A 143 15.82 17.65 -19.02
C ARG A 143 15.03 18.78 -18.37
N ARG A 144 14.90 19.90 -19.09
CA ARG A 144 14.25 21.14 -18.60
C ARG A 144 12.74 21.14 -18.80
N TRP A 145 12.21 20.17 -19.54
CA TRP A 145 10.79 20.01 -19.79
C TRP A 145 10.26 18.77 -19.09
N HIS A 146 8.95 18.74 -18.86
CA HIS A 146 8.26 17.63 -18.21
C HIS A 146 7.25 17.02 -19.17
N MET A 147 7.06 15.72 -19.04
CA MET A 147 6.00 14.96 -19.69
C MET A 147 5.22 14.17 -18.66
N ARG A 148 4.11 13.60 -19.09
CA ARG A 148 3.31 12.65 -18.33
C ARG A 148 3.87 11.23 -18.50
N SER A 149 3.44 10.30 -17.65
CA SER A 149 3.90 8.91 -17.72
C SER A 149 3.43 8.19 -18.99
N ASP A 150 2.34 8.68 -19.60
CA ASP A 150 1.86 8.23 -20.91
C ASP A 150 2.63 8.86 -22.10
N GLY A 151 3.62 9.71 -21.83
CA GLY A 151 4.41 10.41 -22.83
C GLY A 151 3.82 11.71 -23.35
N SER A 152 2.66 12.16 -22.87
CA SER A 152 2.05 13.42 -23.30
C SER A 152 2.75 14.65 -22.70
N HIS A 153 2.86 15.72 -23.49
CA HIS A 153 3.50 16.99 -23.11
C HIS A 153 2.46 18.08 -22.87
N GLN A 154 2.01 18.18 -21.62
CA GLN A 154 1.12 19.24 -21.18
C GLN A 154 1.93 20.38 -20.53
N TYR A 155 1.49 21.63 -20.71
CA TYR A 155 2.07 22.76 -19.98
C TYR A 155 1.51 22.82 -18.56
N ILE A 156 2.40 22.94 -17.58
CA ILE A 156 2.02 23.18 -16.19
C ILE A 156 1.72 24.68 -16.03
N MET A 157 0.44 25.03 -15.92
CA MET A 157 -0.01 26.38 -15.58
C MET A 157 -0.66 26.34 -14.20
N GLY A 158 0.14 26.65 -13.18
CA GLY A 158 -0.31 26.67 -11.79
C GLY A 158 -0.87 28.03 -11.36
N ASN A 159 -1.69 28.01 -10.32
CA ASN A 159 -2.08 29.16 -9.51
C ASN A 159 -1.66 28.95 -8.05
N THR A 160 -1.76 30.00 -7.25
CA THR A 160 -1.32 29.98 -5.85
C THR A 160 -2.51 30.22 -4.93
N HIS A 161 -2.97 29.17 -4.24
CA HIS A 161 -4.10 29.24 -3.29
C HIS A 161 -3.63 28.81 -1.88
N TYR A 162 -2.87 29.66 -1.21
CA TYR A 162 -2.54 29.43 0.20
C TYR A 162 -3.71 29.84 1.10
N THR A 163 -4.02 29.01 2.09
CA THR A 163 -4.88 29.40 3.21
C THR A 163 -3.98 29.68 4.40
N PHE A 164 -4.01 30.92 4.88
CA PHE A 164 -3.36 31.29 6.12
C PHE A 164 -4.41 31.20 7.23
N LEU A 165 -4.08 30.49 8.31
CA LEU A 165 -4.87 30.56 9.53
C LEU A 165 -4.74 32.00 10.05
N THR A 166 -5.79 32.80 9.88
CA THR A 166 -5.88 34.05 10.62
C THR A 166 -6.17 33.68 12.07
N GLY A 167 -5.33 34.14 12.99
CA GLY A 167 -5.73 34.16 14.40
C GLY A 167 -7.06 34.91 14.52
N ARG A 168 -7.79 34.71 15.61
CA ARG A 168 -8.93 35.55 15.94
C ARG A 168 -8.56 36.42 17.13
N GLN A 169 -8.93 37.69 17.06
CA GLN A 169 -8.86 38.59 18.20
C GLN A 169 -9.91 38.17 19.24
N SER A 170 -9.84 38.71 20.46
CA SER A 170 -10.77 38.40 21.54
C SER A 170 -12.23 38.78 21.24
N ASP A 171 -12.47 39.57 20.20
CA ASP A 171 -13.79 39.98 19.68
C ASP A 171 -14.25 39.13 18.48
N ASP A 172 -13.59 38.00 18.22
CA ASP A 172 -13.85 37.06 17.12
C ASP A 172 -13.53 37.62 15.71
N MET A 173 -12.91 38.80 15.60
CA MET A 173 -12.47 39.33 14.31
C MET A 173 -11.19 38.63 13.81
N PRO A 174 -11.04 38.39 12.48
CA PRO A 174 -9.79 37.90 11.91
C PRO A 174 -8.65 38.85 12.28
N SER A 175 -7.64 38.34 12.97
CA SER A 175 -6.54 39.13 13.51
C SER A 175 -5.55 39.60 12.45
N GLY A 176 -5.61 39.04 11.24
CA GLY A 176 -4.73 39.40 10.13
C GLY A 176 -3.24 39.15 10.43
N ASN A 177 -2.93 38.22 11.34
CA ASN A 177 -1.56 38.01 11.82
C ASN A 177 -0.57 37.80 10.67
N ASN A 178 0.55 38.52 10.73
CA ASN A 178 1.69 38.32 9.85
C ASN A 178 2.44 37.05 10.29
N ILE A 179 2.76 36.17 9.34
CA ILE A 179 3.49 34.92 9.62
C ILE A 179 4.87 35.17 10.23
N ALA A 180 5.48 36.33 9.94
CA ALA A 180 6.75 36.73 10.55
C ALA A 180 6.65 36.84 12.08
N ASP A 181 5.50 37.27 12.60
CA ASP A 181 5.28 37.43 14.04
C ASP A 181 5.05 36.07 14.73
N ALA A 182 4.63 35.04 13.99
CA ALA A 182 4.35 33.70 14.51
C ALA A 182 5.59 32.78 14.59
N VAL A 183 6.67 33.09 13.86
CA VAL A 183 7.89 32.26 13.80
C VAL A 183 8.93 32.70 14.85
N ILE A 184 8.79 33.89 15.43
CA ILE A 184 9.76 34.49 16.37
C ILE A 184 9.30 34.33 17.84
N GLY A 185 8.16 33.67 18.09
CA GLY A 185 7.62 33.40 19.44
C GLY A 185 8.25 32.21 20.13
#